data_AF-A0A486XHW4-F1
#
_entry.id   AF-A0A486XHW4-F1
#
_cell.length_a   1.000
_cell.length_b   1.000
_cell.length_c   1.000
_cell.angle_alpha   90.00
_cell.angle_beta   90.00
_cell.angle_gamma   90.00
#
_symmetry.space_group_name_H-M   'P 1'
#
loop_
_entity.id
_entity.type
_entity.pdbx_description
1 polymer ?
#
loop_
_entity_poly.entity_id
_entity_poly.type
_entity_poly.pdbx_seq_one_letter_code
_entity_poly.pdbx_strand_id
1 'polypeptide(L)'
;MTTLITRFEKWNYQAQYQIFNKLYTHTAKTEWIRGPAFIAFGTSLAVRAVLLTASVGDLTINGFRLTLNPYQSSEQRQRGWTLLNKVPSQFTWDLIGASLAMLIINSVRVAFDTEYYILSCAEHSKVDWIHAEAGTMDSQTYERESNCATGRAKTGREKWKNSQGIAP
;
A
#
# COMPACT_ATOMS: atom_id res chain seq x y z
N MET A 1 2.70 14.50 -14.12
CA MET A 1 3.93 14.54 -13.30
C MET A 1 4.06 13.14 -12.74
N THR A 2 5.01 12.34 -13.22
CA THR A 2 5.12 10.92 -12.87
C THR A 2 5.65 10.81 -11.44
N THR A 3 4.88 10.21 -10.54
CA THR A 3 5.30 10.00 -9.15
C THR A 3 6.44 8.99 -9.15
N LEU A 4 7.65 9.43 -8.79
CA LEU A 4 8.84 8.59 -8.85
C LEU A 4 8.82 7.61 -7.68
N ILE A 5 8.34 6.39 -7.93
CA ILE A 5 8.23 5.35 -6.92
C ILE A 5 9.62 4.85 -6.53
N THR A 6 9.85 4.83 -5.22
CA THR A 6 11.12 4.46 -4.62
C THR A 6 11.42 2.97 -4.78
N ARG A 7 12.70 2.59 -4.78
CA ARG A 7 13.11 1.17 -4.77
C ARG A 7 12.51 0.39 -3.60
N PHE A 8 12.33 1.06 -2.46
CA PHE A 8 11.76 0.46 -1.26
C PHE A 8 10.25 0.20 -1.38
N GLU A 9 9.49 1.09 -2.03
CA GLU A 9 8.08 0.85 -2.37
C GLU A 9 7.89 -0.36 -3.29
N LYS A 10 8.74 -0.50 -4.32
CA LYS A 10 8.71 -1.66 -5.21
C LYS A 10 8.91 -2.96 -4.44
N TRP A 11 9.91 -2.97 -3.55
CA TRP A 11 10.19 -4.12 -2.69
C TRP A 11 9.02 -4.44 -1.75
N ASN A 12 8.36 -3.42 -1.21
CA ASN A 12 7.17 -3.61 -0.38
C ASN A 12 6.02 -4.28 -1.15
N TYR A 13 5.69 -3.82 -2.37
CA TYR A 13 4.66 -4.48 -3.18
C TYR A 13 5.00 -5.93 -3.50
N GLN A 14 6.27 -6.20 -3.85
CA GLN A 14 6.75 -7.55 -4.08
C GLN A 14 6.62 -8.44 -2.83
N ALA A 15 7.03 -7.94 -1.66
CA ALA A 15 6.93 -8.66 -0.39
C ALA A 15 5.47 -8.94 -0.03
N GLN A 16 4.58 -7.95 -0.18
CA GLN A 16 3.14 -8.12 0.04
C GLN A 16 2.56 -9.19 -0.88
N TYR A 17 2.87 -9.13 -2.18
CA TYR A 17 2.44 -10.15 -3.13
C TYR A 17 2.92 -11.55 -2.74
N GLN A 18 4.21 -11.71 -2.40
CA GLN A 18 4.74 -13.01 -1.99
C GLN A 18 4.06 -13.57 -0.74
N ILE A 19 3.81 -12.72 0.27
CA ILE A 19 3.14 -13.13 1.51
C ILE A 19 1.70 -13.55 1.22
N PHE A 20 0.91 -12.70 0.55
CA PHE A 20 -0.49 -12.99 0.29
C PHE A 20 -0.68 -14.13 -0.73
N ASN A 21 0.21 -14.27 -1.71
CA ASN A 21 0.17 -15.39 -2.65
C ASN A 21 0.55 -16.73 -1.99
N LYS A 22 1.51 -16.73 -1.05
CA LYS A 22 1.79 -17.92 -0.22
C LYS A 22 0.61 -18.28 0.65
N LEU A 23 -0.01 -17.30 1.31
CA LEU A 23 -1.23 -17.51 2.08
C LEU A 23 -2.31 -18.13 1.19
N TYR A 24 -2.57 -17.56 0.02
CA TYR A 24 -3.51 -18.09 -0.97
C TYR A 24 -3.20 -19.53 -1.43
N THR A 25 -1.93 -19.91 -1.61
CA THR A 25 -1.59 -21.27 -2.06
C THR A 25 -1.74 -22.31 -0.93
N HIS A 26 -1.57 -21.90 0.33
CA HIS A 26 -1.61 -22.79 1.49
C HIS A 26 -2.98 -22.85 2.20
N THR A 27 -3.97 -22.09 1.76
CA THR A 27 -5.29 -21.90 2.39
C THR A 27 -6.23 -23.11 2.35
N ALA A 28 -5.85 -24.28 1.82
CA ALA A 28 -6.72 -25.47 1.83
C ALA A 28 -6.97 -26.09 3.23
N LYS A 29 -6.57 -25.44 4.32
CA LYS A 29 -6.79 -25.85 5.72
C LYS A 29 -7.22 -24.62 6.56
N THR A 30 -8.52 -24.51 6.83
CA THR A 30 -9.26 -23.25 6.99
C THR A 30 -9.19 -22.56 8.37
N GLU A 31 -8.72 -23.24 9.42
CA GLU A 31 -8.81 -22.69 10.78
C GLU A 31 -7.62 -21.80 11.21
N TRP A 32 -6.50 -21.86 10.48
CA TRP A 32 -5.23 -21.23 10.89
C TRP A 32 -4.88 -19.96 10.12
N ILE A 33 -5.78 -19.45 9.27
CA ILE A 33 -5.43 -18.44 8.25
C ILE A 33 -5.53 -17.00 8.77
N ARG A 34 -6.35 -16.76 9.82
CA ARG A 34 -6.56 -15.42 10.38
C ARG A 34 -5.29 -14.83 10.99
N GLY A 35 -4.53 -15.61 11.76
CA GLY A 35 -3.29 -15.15 12.39
C GLY A 35 -2.24 -14.71 11.36
N PRO A 36 -1.86 -15.57 10.39
CA PRO A 36 -0.95 -15.21 9.31
C PRO A 36 -1.44 -14.03 8.44
N ALA A 37 -2.75 -13.92 8.17
CA ALA A 37 -3.31 -12.76 7.47
C ALA A 37 -3.18 -11.47 8.29
N PHE A 38 -3.38 -11.53 9.61
CA PHE A 38 -3.16 -10.40 10.52
C PHE A 38 -1.68 -9.99 10.57
N ILE A 39 -0.75 -10.94 10.59
CA ILE A 39 0.69 -10.66 10.58
C ILE A 39 1.11 -10.02 9.25
N ALA A 40 0.62 -10.54 8.12
CA ALA A 40 0.85 -9.97 6.80
C ALA A 40 0.32 -8.52 6.70
N PHE A 41 -0.90 -8.29 7.21
CA PHE A 41 -1.49 -6.97 7.31
C PHE A 41 -0.65 -6.02 8.18
N GLY A 42 -0.29 -6.43 9.39
CA GLY A 42 0.51 -5.62 10.31
C GLY A 42 1.88 -5.25 9.72
N THR A 43 2.52 -6.19 9.04
CA THR A 43 3.80 -5.95 8.35
C THR A 43 3.64 -4.93 7.21
N SER A 44 2.59 -5.07 6.39
CA SER A 44 2.26 -4.12 5.32
C SER A 44 2.01 -2.70 5.85
N LEU A 45 1.28 -2.59 6.97
CA LEU A 45 0.98 -1.30 7.61
C LEU A 45 2.26 -0.65 8.18
N ALA A 46 3.11 -1.44 8.84
CA ALA A 46 4.38 -0.95 9.37
C ALA A 46 5.29 -0.41 8.25
N VAL A 47 5.39 -1.13 7.12
CA VAL A 47 6.20 -0.67 5.98
C VAL A 47 5.62 0.61 5.35
N ARG A 48 4.30 0.71 5.20
CA ARG A 48 3.65 1.97 4.75
C ARG A 48 3.90 3.14 5.69
N ALA A 49 3.85 2.92 7.01
CA ALA A 49 4.13 3.96 7.99
C ALA A 49 5.59 4.45 7.89
N VAL A 50 6.55 3.53 7.74
CA VAL A 50 7.97 3.88 7.52
C VAL A 50 8.16 4.68 6.24
N LEU A 51 7.52 4.27 5.14
CA LEU A 51 7.58 4.96 3.84
C LEU A 51 7.06 6.39 3.88
N LEU A 52 5.87 6.57 4.45
CA LEU A 52 5.28 7.89 4.60
C LEU A 52 6.17 8.77 5.50
N THR A 53 6.71 8.22 6.59
CA THR A 53 7.66 8.94 7.46
C THR A 53 8.92 9.34 6.70
N ALA A 54 9.48 8.47 5.87
CA ALA A 54 10.65 8.77 5.04
C ALA A 54 10.36 9.86 4.01
N SER A 55 9.20 9.81 3.34
CA SER A 55 8.79 10.84 2.38
C SER A 55 8.61 12.22 3.02
N VAL A 56 8.07 12.26 4.25
CA VAL A 56 7.98 13.48 5.06
C VAL A 56 9.37 13.96 5.48
N GLY A 57 10.27 13.04 5.83
CA GLY A 57 11.68 13.33 6.08
C GLY A 57 12.35 14.01 4.89
N ASP A 58 12.18 13.47 3.68
CA ASP A 58 12.72 14.03 2.45
C ASP A 58 12.12 15.41 2.12
N LEU A 59 10.81 15.58 2.28
CA LEU A 59 10.14 16.89 2.13
C LEU A 59 10.69 17.91 3.13
N THR A 60 10.95 17.49 4.36
CA THR A 60 11.50 18.33 5.43
C THR A 60 12.95 18.73 5.11
N ILE A 61 13.79 17.76 4.73
CA ILE A 61 15.19 18.01 4.34
C ILE A 61 15.26 18.93 3.13
N ASN A 62 14.44 18.70 2.11
CA ASN A 62 14.37 19.56 0.93
C ASN A 62 13.85 20.97 1.27
N GLY A 63 12.83 21.06 2.12
CA GLY A 63 12.33 22.34 2.63
C GLY A 63 13.43 23.14 3.35
N PHE A 64 14.15 22.50 4.27
CA PHE A 64 15.29 23.13 4.96
C PHE A 64 16.41 23.54 4.00
N ARG A 65 16.77 22.66 3.05
CA ARG A 65 17.80 22.96 2.05
C ARG A 65 17.44 24.20 1.24
N LEU A 66 16.18 24.35 0.83
CA LEU A 66 15.72 25.50 0.08
C LEU A 66 15.61 26.78 0.95
N THR A 67 15.28 26.64 2.22
CA THR A 67 15.12 27.79 3.12
C THR A 67 16.47 28.34 3.62
N LEU A 68 17.44 27.45 3.85
CA LEU A 68 18.72 27.77 4.52
C LEU A 68 19.88 27.98 3.55
N ASN A 69 19.74 27.67 2.25
CA ASN A 69 20.82 27.87 1.30
C ASN A 69 21.07 29.38 1.06
N PRO A 70 22.26 29.91 1.40
CA PRO A 70 22.56 31.33 1.32
C PRO A 70 22.62 31.88 -0.11
N TYR A 71 22.69 31.01 -1.13
CA TYR A 71 22.81 31.39 -2.54
C TYR A 71 21.50 31.32 -3.33
N GLN A 72 20.35 31.18 -2.67
CA GLN A 72 19.05 31.02 -3.34
C GLN A 72 18.25 32.30 -3.50
N SER A 73 17.42 32.35 -4.54
CA SER A 73 16.50 33.47 -4.79
C SER A 73 15.39 33.53 -3.74
N SER A 74 14.77 34.70 -3.59
CA SER A 74 13.62 34.91 -2.69
C SER A 74 12.47 33.95 -2.99
N GLU A 75 12.18 33.66 -4.27
CA GLU A 75 11.17 32.68 -4.68
C GLU A 75 11.51 31.24 -4.25
N GLN A 76 12.76 30.82 -4.39
CA GLN A 76 13.19 29.48 -3.96
C GLN A 76 13.07 29.32 -2.45
N ARG A 77 13.41 30.38 -1.71
CA ARG A 77 13.26 30.42 -0.25
C ARG A 77 11.79 30.36 0.17
N GLN A 78 10.91 31.08 -0.53
CA GLN A 78 9.46 31.04 -0.30
C GLN A 78 8.85 29.67 -0.64
N ARG A 79 9.37 28.99 -1.67
CA ARG A 79 9.02 27.58 -1.96
C ARG A 79 9.48 26.65 -0.82
N GLY A 80 10.67 26.85 -0.26
CA GLY A 80 11.16 26.12 0.92
C GLY A 80 10.24 26.25 2.13
N TRP A 81 9.84 27.47 2.47
CA TRP A 81 8.85 27.73 3.54
C TRP A 81 7.49 27.10 3.26
N THR A 82 7.03 27.14 2.01
CA THR A 82 5.77 26.51 1.60
C THR A 82 5.82 25.00 1.76
N LEU A 83 6.95 24.36 1.43
CA LEU A 83 7.15 22.92 1.64
C LEU A 83 7.16 22.56 3.13
N LEU A 84 7.86 23.33 3.97
CA LEU A 84 7.88 23.13 5.42
C LEU A 84 6.51 23.30 6.07
N ASN A 85 5.70 24.27 5.62
CA ASN A 85 4.34 24.45 6.13
C ASN A 85 3.37 23.32 5.73
N LYS A 86 3.67 22.57 4.64
CA LYS A 86 2.86 21.41 4.24
C LYS A 86 3.16 20.17 5.07
N VAL A 87 4.36 20.06 5.65
CA VAL A 87 4.79 18.90 6.44
C VAL A 87 3.85 18.59 7.64
N PRO A 88 3.48 19.55 8.51
CA PRO A 88 2.57 19.29 9.63
C PRO A 88 1.19 18.79 9.18
N SER A 89 0.68 19.34 8.07
CA SER A 89 -0.65 18.98 7.55
C SER A 89 -0.68 17.59 6.92
N GLN A 90 0.34 17.22 6.14
CA GLN A 90 0.47 15.88 5.55
C GLN A 90 0.78 14.82 6.60
N PHE A 91 1.65 15.13 7.57
CA PHE A 91 2.01 14.17 8.61
C PHE A 91 0.81 13.80 9.51
N THR A 92 -0.05 14.77 9.86
CA THR A 92 -1.14 14.52 10.82
C THR A 92 -2.35 13.85 10.17
N TRP A 93 -2.74 14.26 8.96
CA TRP A 93 -3.93 13.74 8.29
C TRP A 93 -3.67 12.44 7.50
N ASP A 94 -2.58 12.37 6.75
CA ASP A 94 -2.33 11.24 5.86
C ASP A 94 -1.71 10.05 6.62
N LEU A 95 -0.88 10.29 7.63
CA LEU A 95 -0.22 9.20 8.36
C LEU A 95 -1.14 8.57 9.41
N ILE A 96 -1.68 9.37 10.32
CA ILE A 96 -2.44 8.87 11.47
C ILE A 96 -3.87 8.52 11.05
N GLY A 97 -4.54 9.41 10.31
CA GLY A 97 -5.90 9.21 9.85
C GLY A 97 -6.04 8.01 8.89
N ALA A 98 -5.23 7.96 7.83
CA ALA A 98 -5.33 6.90 6.84
C ALA A 98 -4.86 5.54 7.38
N SER A 99 -3.80 5.51 8.21
CA SER A 99 -3.32 4.25 8.80
C SER A 99 -4.30 3.68 9.82
N LEU A 100 -4.93 4.51 10.66
CA LEU A 100 -5.97 4.06 11.60
C LEU A 100 -7.24 3.60 10.87
N ALA A 101 -7.69 4.34 9.86
CA ALA A 101 -8.84 3.94 9.05
C ALA A 101 -8.59 2.60 8.32
N MET A 102 -7.41 2.45 7.71
CA MET A 102 -6.99 1.19 7.08
C MET A 102 -6.87 0.06 8.10
N LEU A 103 -6.38 0.33 9.31
CA LEU A 103 -6.31 -0.66 10.38
C LEU A 103 -7.69 -1.14 10.81
N ILE A 104 -8.64 -0.23 11.02
CA ILE A 104 -10.01 -0.61 11.41
C ILE A 104 -10.70 -1.37 10.27
N ILE A 105 -10.67 -0.85 9.04
CA ILE A 105 -11.35 -1.46 7.88
C ILE A 105 -10.77 -2.83 7.54
N ASN A 106 -9.44 -2.96 7.54
CA ASN A 106 -8.80 -4.23 7.20
C ASN A 106 -8.93 -5.25 8.31
N SER A 107 -8.90 -4.85 9.59
CA SER A 107 -9.15 -5.77 10.71
C SER A 107 -10.56 -6.36 10.64
N VAL A 108 -11.56 -5.53 10.32
CA VAL A 108 -12.95 -5.97 10.10
C VAL A 108 -13.01 -6.94 8.91
N ARG A 109 -12.39 -6.61 7.77
CA ARG A 109 -12.38 -7.50 6.60
C ARG A 109 -11.68 -8.84 6.87
N VAL A 110 -10.56 -8.84 7.59
CA VAL A 110 -9.86 -10.07 8.02
C VAL A 110 -10.75 -10.89 8.95
N ALA A 111 -11.53 -10.26 9.83
CA ALA A 111 -12.41 -10.96 10.76
C ALA A 111 -13.63 -11.60 10.08
N PHE A 112 -14.28 -10.88 9.15
CA PHE A 112 -15.53 -11.32 8.52
C PHE A 112 -15.34 -12.11 7.22
N ASP A 113 -14.29 -11.84 6.45
CA ASP A 113 -14.07 -12.47 5.14
C ASP A 113 -12.56 -12.56 4.83
N THR A 114 -11.85 -13.32 5.68
CA THR A 114 -10.39 -13.51 5.61
C THR A 114 -9.92 -13.95 4.21
N GLU A 115 -10.73 -14.77 3.56
CA GLU A 115 -10.45 -15.41 2.27
C GLU A 115 -10.46 -14.37 1.15
N TYR A 116 -11.54 -13.59 1.07
CA TYR A 116 -11.66 -12.49 0.14
C TYR A 116 -10.57 -11.44 0.39
N TYR A 117 -10.26 -11.16 1.66
CA TYR A 117 -9.21 -10.22 2.02
C TYR A 117 -7.83 -10.67 1.49
N ILE A 118 -7.43 -11.92 1.74
CA ILE A 118 -6.14 -12.47 1.25
C ILE A 118 -6.08 -12.41 -0.28
N LEU A 119 -7.14 -12.83 -0.97
CA LEU A 119 -7.24 -12.83 -2.42
C LEU A 119 -7.18 -11.41 -3.00
N SER A 120 -7.90 -10.47 -2.39
CA SER A 120 -7.91 -9.07 -2.80
C SER A 120 -6.53 -8.45 -2.61
N CYS A 121 -5.89 -8.66 -1.47
CA CYS A 121 -4.54 -8.17 -1.22
C CYS A 121 -3.51 -8.79 -2.16
N ALA A 122 -3.61 -10.09 -2.48
CA ALA A 122 -2.72 -10.74 -3.44
C ALA A 122 -2.84 -10.12 -4.84
N GLU A 123 -4.05 -9.95 -5.36
CA GLU A 123 -4.28 -9.39 -6.69
C GLU A 123 -3.89 -7.91 -6.77
N HIS A 124 -4.23 -7.10 -5.77
CA HIS A 124 -3.82 -5.68 -5.74
C HIS A 124 -2.30 -5.53 -5.63
N SER A 125 -1.64 -6.28 -4.74
CA SER A 125 -0.18 -6.21 -4.59
C SER A 125 0.55 -6.65 -5.86
N LYS A 126 -0.03 -7.61 -6.61
CA LYS A 126 0.50 -8.04 -7.90
C LYS A 126 0.44 -6.92 -8.94
N VAL A 127 -0.71 -6.26 -9.08
CA VAL A 127 -0.89 -5.13 -10.00
C VAL A 127 0.06 -3.99 -9.62
N ASP A 128 0.08 -3.61 -8.34
CA ASP A 128 0.96 -2.56 -7.82
C ASP A 128 2.43 -2.88 -8.10
N TRP A 129 2.87 -4.13 -7.89
CA TRP A 129 4.25 -4.55 -8.17
C TRP A 129 4.62 -4.42 -9.65
N ILE A 130 3.78 -4.95 -10.56
CA ILE A 130 4.01 -4.91 -12.01
C ILE A 130 4.14 -3.47 -12.51
N HIS A 131 3.19 -2.62 -12.11
CA HIS A 131 3.18 -1.23 -12.55
C HIS A 131 4.28 -0.40 -11.89
N ALA A 132 4.66 -0.70 -10.64
CA ALA A 132 5.79 -0.06 -9.99
C ALA A 132 7.13 -0.43 -10.63
N GLU A 133 7.33 -1.68 -11.06
CA GLU A 133 8.51 -2.08 -11.83
C GLU A 133 8.58 -1.36 -13.18
N ALA A 134 7.47 -1.33 -13.90
CA ALA A 134 7.35 -0.66 -15.20
C ALA A 134 7.35 0.89 -15.12
N GLY A 135 7.20 1.48 -13.93
CA GLY A 135 7.09 2.93 -13.76
C GLY A 135 5.79 3.53 -14.31
N THR A 136 4.71 2.74 -14.33
CA THR A 136 3.42 3.08 -14.95
C THR A 136 2.27 3.21 -13.95
N MET A 137 2.58 3.53 -12.69
CA MET A 137 1.59 3.60 -11.61
C MET A 137 0.59 4.76 -11.75
N ASP A 138 0.91 5.79 -12.54
CA ASP A 138 -0.03 6.89 -12.84
C ASP A 138 -0.78 6.67 -14.17
N SER A 139 -0.74 5.47 -14.74
CA SER A 139 -1.35 5.18 -16.05
C SER A 139 -2.83 4.79 -15.94
N GLN A 140 -3.61 5.07 -16.98
CA GLN A 140 -4.97 4.55 -17.10
C GLN A 140 -5.02 3.01 -17.10
N THR A 141 -3.94 2.37 -17.55
CA THR A 141 -3.79 0.91 -17.49
C THR A 141 -3.75 0.43 -16.05
N TYR A 142 -2.95 1.08 -15.20
CA TYR A 142 -2.91 0.77 -13.76
C TYR A 142 -4.29 0.90 -13.12
N GLU A 143 -5.00 2.01 -13.38
CA GLU A 143 -6.32 2.24 -12.81
C GLU A 143 -7.31 1.14 -13.23
N ARG A 144 -7.32 0.78 -14.52
CA ARG A 144 -8.16 -0.31 -15.03
C ARG A 144 -7.79 -1.65 -14.38
N GLU A 145 -6.51 -2.01 -14.33
CA GLU A 145 -6.07 -3.29 -13.78
C GLU A 145 -6.32 -3.42 -12.29
N SER A 146 -6.12 -2.33 -11.54
CA SER A 146 -6.43 -2.24 -10.11
C SER A 146 -7.93 -2.42 -9.85
N ASN A 147 -8.79 -1.79 -10.67
CA ASN A 147 -10.23 -2.02 -10.60
C ASN A 147 -10.61 -3.48 -10.93
N CYS A 148 -9.92 -4.11 -11.89
CA CYS A 148 -10.13 -5.52 -12.21
C CYS A 148 -9.64 -6.49 -11.12
N ALA A 149 -8.69 -6.09 -10.26
CA ALA A 149 -8.16 -6.95 -9.19
C ALA A 149 -9.26 -7.40 -8.21
N THR A 150 -10.21 -6.51 -7.91
CA THR A 150 -11.38 -6.84 -7.08
C THR A 150 -12.25 -7.93 -7.72
N GLY A 151 -12.48 -7.87 -9.03
CA GLY A 151 -13.22 -8.91 -9.77
C GLY A 151 -12.51 -10.26 -9.74
N ARG A 152 -11.18 -10.25 -9.95
CA ARG A 152 -10.34 -11.46 -9.88
C ARG A 152 -10.36 -12.10 -8.50
N ALA A 153 -10.33 -11.30 -7.44
CA ALA A 153 -10.43 -11.79 -6.07
C ALA A 153 -11.77 -12.50 -5.79
N LYS A 154 -12.90 -11.97 -6.32
CA LYS A 154 -14.21 -12.62 -6.20
C LYS A 154 -14.24 -13.98 -6.92
N THR A 155 -13.80 -14.02 -8.18
CA THR A 155 -13.73 -15.29 -8.94
C THR A 155 -12.78 -16.30 -8.28
N GLY A 156 -11.64 -15.83 -7.75
CA GLY A 156 -10.71 -16.67 -6.99
C GLY A 156 -11.36 -17.27 -5.75
N ARG A 157 -12.19 -16.50 -5.05
CA ARG A 157 -12.92 -16.96 -3.88
C ARG A 157 -13.94 -18.04 -4.21
N GLU A 158 -14.70 -17.88 -5.30
CA GLU A 158 -15.66 -18.88 -5.76
C GLU A 158 -14.98 -20.21 -6.09
N LYS A 159 -13.86 -20.15 -6.83
CA LYS A 159 -13.04 -21.34 -7.12
C LYS A 159 -12.53 -22.00 -5.84
N TRP A 160 -12.16 -21.19 -4.86
CA TRP A 160 -11.64 -21.66 -3.59
C TRP A 160 -12.72 -22.29 -2.70
N LYS A 161 -13.94 -21.75 -2.66
CA LYS A 161 -15.09 -22.40 -2.01
C LYS A 161 -15.42 -23.76 -2.66
N ASN A 162 -15.42 -23.79 -3.99
CA ASN A 162 -15.69 -25.01 -4.75
C ASN A 162 -14.60 -26.09 -4.56
N SER A 163 -13.33 -25.71 -4.37
CA SER A 163 -12.23 -26.66 -4.13
C SER A 163 -12.22 -27.25 -2.71
N GLN A 164 -12.91 -26.61 -1.76
CA GLN A 164 -13.10 -27.12 -0.40
C GLN A 164 -14.34 -28.01 -0.25
N GLY A 165 -15.11 -28.26 -1.33
CA GLY A 165 -16.38 -28.98 -1.25
C GLY A 165 -17.51 -28.17 -0.59
N ILE A 166 -17.29 -26.88 -0.36
CA ILE A 166 -18.26 -25.92 0.19
C ILE A 166 -18.99 -25.30 -1.00
N ALA A 167 -19.81 -26.10 -1.70
CA ALA A 167 -20.79 -25.58 -2.65
C ALA A 167 -21.99 -25.00 -1.87
N PRO A 168 -22.68 -23.96 -2.37
CA PRO A 168 -23.80 -23.31 -1.69
C PRO A 168 -24.96 -24.26 -1.36
#